data_AF-A0AA37L9C8-F1
#
_entry.id   AF-A0AA37L9C8-F1
#
_cell.length_a   1.000
_cell.length_b   1.000
_cell.length_c   1.000
_cell.angle_alpha   90.00
_cell.angle_beta   90.00
_cell.angle_gamma   90.00
#
_symmetry.space_group_name_H-M   'P 1'
#
loop_
_entity.id
_entity.type
_entity.pdbx_description
1 polymer ?
#
loop_
_entity_poly.entity_id
_entity_poly.type
_entity_poly.pdbx_seq_one_letter_code
_entity_poly.pdbx_strand_id
1 'polypeptide(L)'
;MPAQGSEQSFAGVSSWLSQDPDSETFIFRKFNDLSARNILYLQCELLDLEEKLRRIDQRVWPNGPIELKDAARTWEELVDQAKDSDSTASEMMTAVTEVRKKLKEYRE
;
A
#
# COMPACT_ATOMS: atom_id res chain seq x y z
N MET A 1 48.11 4.73 5.20
CA MET A 1 47.59 3.50 4.57
C MET A 1 46.07 3.59 4.61
N PRO A 2 45.35 3.73 3.49
CA PRO A 2 43.89 3.80 3.54
C PRO A 2 43.32 2.39 3.68
N ALA A 3 42.20 2.31 4.42
CA ALA A 3 41.54 1.07 4.80
C ALA A 3 40.95 0.35 3.58
N GLN A 4 41.42 -0.86 3.30
CA GLN A 4 41.00 -1.75 2.20
C GLN A 4 39.55 -2.29 2.33
N GLY A 5 38.67 -1.62 3.08
CA GLY A 5 37.30 -2.07 3.34
C GLY A 5 36.19 -1.20 2.73
N SER A 6 36.48 0.01 2.26
CA SER A 6 35.44 0.93 1.80
C SER A 6 34.92 0.62 0.40
N GLU A 7 35.74 0.07 -0.49
CA GLU A 7 35.43 -0.11 -1.92
C GLU A 7 34.33 -1.16 -2.21
N GLN A 8 34.02 -2.05 -1.25
CA GLN A 8 32.96 -3.06 -1.39
C GLN A 8 31.67 -2.71 -0.64
N SER A 9 31.67 -1.60 0.11
CA SER A 9 30.49 -1.12 0.83
C SER A 9 29.57 -0.32 -0.09
N PHE A 10 28.27 -0.30 0.18
CA PHE A 10 27.33 0.55 -0.56
C PHE A 10 27.77 2.01 -0.62
N ALA A 11 28.40 2.53 0.44
CA ALA A 11 28.93 3.89 0.50
C ALA A 11 30.15 4.13 -0.39
N GLY A 12 31.09 3.19 -0.45
CA GLY A 12 32.26 3.30 -1.34
C GLY A 12 31.89 3.11 -2.80
N VAL A 13 30.97 2.19 -3.07
CA VAL A 13 30.42 1.97 -4.41
C VAL A 13 29.64 3.22 -4.87
N SER A 14 28.77 3.80 -4.04
CA SER A 14 28.03 5.04 -4.40
C SER A 14 28.93 6.26 -4.63
N SER A 15 30.00 6.39 -3.84
CA SER A 15 30.98 7.48 -3.97
C SER A 15 31.79 7.36 -5.26
N TRP A 16 32.16 6.14 -5.64
CA TRP A 16 32.81 5.85 -6.91
C TRP A 16 31.87 6.06 -8.11
N LEU A 17 30.60 5.61 -8.00
CA LEU A 17 29.56 5.84 -9.02
C LEU A 17 29.28 7.32 -9.28
N SER A 18 29.35 8.18 -8.25
CA SER A 18 29.09 9.62 -8.37
C SER A 18 30.24 10.40 -9.03
N GLN A 19 31.38 9.76 -9.30
CA GLN A 19 32.55 10.38 -9.92
C GLN A 19 32.60 10.23 -11.44
N ASP A 20 31.64 9.50 -12.05
CA ASP A 20 31.45 9.43 -13.50
C ASP A 20 30.67 10.66 -14.00
N PRO A 21 31.34 11.65 -14.64
CA PRO A 21 30.76 12.97 -14.91
C PRO A 21 29.63 12.95 -15.94
N ASP A 22 29.66 11.98 -16.86
CA ASP A 22 28.76 11.95 -18.01
C ASP A 22 27.66 10.89 -17.85
N SER A 23 27.70 10.11 -16.77
CA SER A 23 26.78 8.99 -16.53
C SER A 23 26.71 8.00 -17.71
N GLU A 24 27.68 7.99 -18.61
CA GLU A 24 27.65 7.15 -19.83
C GLU A 24 27.81 5.67 -19.48
N THR A 25 28.42 5.36 -18.34
CA THR A 25 28.52 4.00 -17.81
C THR A 25 27.27 3.55 -17.03
N PHE A 26 26.27 4.43 -16.88
CA PHE A 26 25.01 4.14 -16.17
C PHE A 26 24.07 3.30 -17.04
N ILE A 27 24.35 2.00 -17.13
CA ILE A 27 23.31 1.01 -17.47
C ILE A 27 22.63 0.61 -16.16
N PHE A 28 22.00 1.56 -15.47
CA PHE A 28 20.99 1.13 -14.51
C PHE A 28 19.90 0.42 -15.31
N ARG A 29 19.59 -0.81 -14.90
CA ARG A 29 18.44 -1.52 -15.43
C ARG A 29 17.22 -0.64 -15.18
N LYS A 30 16.70 -0.02 -16.23
CA LYS A 30 15.39 0.64 -16.17
C LYS A 30 14.40 -0.46 -15.87
N PHE A 31 13.89 -0.49 -14.64
CA PHE A 31 12.98 -1.52 -14.15
C PHE A 31 11.57 -1.38 -14.76
N ASN A 32 11.42 -0.78 -15.95
CA ASN A 32 10.13 -0.43 -16.55
C ASN A 32 9.12 -1.58 -16.57
N ASP A 33 9.54 -2.78 -16.98
CA ASP A 33 8.69 -3.99 -16.95
C ASP A 33 8.29 -4.36 -15.50
N LEU A 34 9.24 -4.32 -14.56
CA LEU A 34 8.97 -4.62 -13.16
C LEU A 34 8.07 -3.57 -12.49
N SER A 35 8.29 -2.28 -12.80
CA SER A 35 7.45 -1.17 -12.34
C SER A 35 6.03 -1.29 -12.88
N ALA A 36 5.87 -1.59 -14.18
CA ALA A 36 4.56 -1.82 -14.78
C ALA A 36 3.84 -3.01 -14.13
N ARG A 37 4.54 -4.12 -13.89
CA ARG A 37 3.98 -5.27 -13.16
C ARG A 37 3.58 -4.91 -11.73
N ASN A 38 4.39 -4.13 -11.02
CA ASN A 38 4.04 -3.68 -9.67
C ASN A 38 2.76 -2.85 -9.65
N ILE A 39 2.59 -1.93 -10.60
CA ILE A 39 1.36 -1.15 -10.75
C ILE A 39 0.16 -2.06 -11.02
N LEU A 40 0.30 -3.05 -11.91
CA LEU A 40 -0.76 -4.01 -12.19
C LEU A 40 -1.13 -4.83 -10.94
N TYR A 41 -0.15 -5.27 -10.14
CA TYR A 41 -0.42 -5.96 -8.89
C TYR A 41 -1.15 -5.07 -7.88
N LEU A 42 -0.74 -3.80 -7.72
CA LEU A 42 -1.44 -2.84 -6.87
C LEU A 42 -2.90 -2.64 -7.32
N GLN A 43 -3.16 -2.61 -8.64
CA GLN A 43 -4.52 -2.53 -9.17
C GLN A 43 -5.34 -3.79 -8.83
N CYS A 44 -4.77 -4.99 -8.98
CA CYS A 44 -5.43 -6.22 -8.58
C CYS A 44 -5.77 -6.23 -7.08
N GLU A 45 -4.82 -5.86 -6.23
CA GLU A 45 -5.05 -5.77 -4.78
C GLU A 45 -6.17 -4.77 -4.42
N LEU A 46 -6.22 -3.62 -5.12
CA LEU A 46 -7.29 -2.64 -4.94
C LEU A 46 -8.66 -3.17 -5.37
N LEU A 47 -8.73 -3.93 -6.48
CA LEU A 47 -9.97 -4.56 -6.95
C LEU A 47 -10.48 -5.62 -5.95
N ASP A 48 -9.57 -6.40 -5.37
CA ASP A 48 -9.92 -7.38 -4.34
C ASP A 48 -10.48 -6.70 -3.07
N LEU A 49 -9.88 -5.58 -2.67
CA LEU A 49 -10.36 -4.76 -1.54
C LEU A 49 -11.72 -4.10 -1.85
N GLU A 50 -11.93 -3.63 -3.07
CA GLU A 50 -13.21 -3.08 -3.53
C GLU A 50 -14.31 -4.15 -3.50
N GLU A 51 -14.03 -5.36 -3.98
CA GLU A 51 -14.93 -6.50 -3.86
C GLU A 51 -15.25 -6.82 -2.40
N LYS A 52 -14.24 -6.80 -1.51
CA LYS A 52 -14.45 -7.03 -0.08
C LYS A 52 -15.38 -5.99 0.54
N LEU A 53 -15.16 -4.70 0.27
CA LEU A 53 -16.04 -3.63 0.75
C LEU A 53 -17.47 -3.81 0.22
N ARG A 54 -17.63 -4.08 -1.07
CA ARG A 54 -18.96 -4.33 -1.67
C ARG A 54 -19.67 -5.52 -1.03
N ARG A 55 -18.97 -6.61 -0.70
CA ARG A 55 -19.56 -7.75 0.02
C ARG A 55 -19.98 -7.39 1.43
N ILE A 56 -19.25 -6.51 2.11
CA ILE A 56 -19.67 -5.99 3.41
C ILE A 56 -20.94 -5.16 3.24
N ASP A 57 -20.98 -4.23 2.29
CA ASP A 57 -22.17 -3.40 2.01
C ASP A 57 -23.41 -4.27 1.72
N GLN A 58 -23.24 -5.33 0.93
CA GLN A 58 -24.31 -6.30 0.63
C GLN A 58 -24.79 -7.08 1.86
N ARG A 59 -23.97 -7.24 2.91
CA ARG A 59 -24.41 -7.83 4.19
C ARG A 59 -25.11 -6.80 5.06
N VAL A 60 -24.60 -5.57 5.10
CA VAL A 60 -25.08 -4.48 5.97
C VAL A 60 -26.44 -3.94 5.50
N TRP A 61 -26.62 -3.68 4.20
CA TRP A 61 -27.81 -2.98 3.72
C TRP A 61 -29.12 -3.77 3.83
N PRO A 62 -29.19 -5.04 3.38
CA PRO A 62 -30.45 -5.78 3.38
C PRO A 62 -30.91 -6.17 4.79
N ASN A 63 -29.99 -6.63 5.64
CA ASN A 63 -30.33 -7.31 6.89
C ASN A 63 -29.59 -6.77 8.12
N GLY A 64 -28.72 -5.77 7.95
CA GLY A 64 -27.94 -5.22 9.06
C GLY A 64 -28.78 -4.42 10.06
N PRO A 65 -28.41 -4.45 11.36
CA PRO A 65 -29.01 -3.59 12.37
C PRO A 65 -28.76 -2.11 12.05
N ILE A 66 -29.60 -1.22 12.59
CA ILE A 66 -29.55 0.22 12.29
C ILE A 66 -28.18 0.79 12.66
N GLU A 67 -27.66 0.38 13.80
CA GLU A 67 -26.37 0.79 14.35
C GLU A 67 -25.22 0.47 13.37
N LEU A 68 -25.25 -0.71 12.74
CA LEU A 68 -24.25 -1.10 11.75
C LEU A 68 -24.38 -0.32 10.44
N LYS A 69 -25.61 0.04 10.05
CA LYS A 69 -25.86 0.91 8.88
C LYS A 69 -25.38 2.34 9.12
N ASP A 70 -25.49 2.82 10.35
CA ASP A 70 -25.01 4.13 10.77
C ASP A 70 -23.47 4.16 10.78
N ALA A 71 -22.82 3.13 11.34
CA ALA A 71 -21.37 2.93 11.17
C ALA A 71 -20.91 2.84 9.71
N ALA A 72 -21.72 2.29 8.80
CA ALA A 72 -21.37 2.28 7.37
C ALA A 72 -21.47 3.66 6.70
N ARG A 73 -22.12 4.64 7.33
CA ARG A 73 -22.35 5.99 6.78
C ARG A 73 -21.50 7.07 7.45
N THR A 74 -21.14 6.87 8.72
CA THR A 74 -20.49 7.88 9.55
C THR A 74 -19.13 7.38 10.03
N TRP A 75 -18.09 8.18 9.84
CA TRP A 75 -16.72 7.78 10.18
C TRP A 75 -16.53 7.59 11.70
N GLU A 76 -17.11 8.47 12.51
CA GLU A 76 -17.05 8.41 13.96
C GLU A 76 -17.66 7.12 14.49
N GLU A 77 -18.85 6.75 14.02
CA GLU A 77 -19.54 5.52 14.40
C GLU A 77 -18.80 4.27 13.91
N LEU A 78 -18.20 4.33 12.71
CA LEU A 78 -17.33 3.27 12.21
C LEU A 78 -16.13 3.04 13.14
N VAL A 79 -15.45 4.11 13.52
CA VAL A 79 -14.29 4.05 14.43
C VAL A 79 -14.69 3.49 15.79
N ASP A 80 -15.82 3.94 16.33
CA ASP A 80 -16.30 3.51 17.63
C ASP A 80 -16.71 2.04 17.63
N GLN A 81 -17.44 1.57 16.62
CA GLN A 81 -17.86 0.17 16.53
C GLN A 81 -16.70 -0.76 16.16
N ALA A 82 -15.71 -0.29 15.38
CA ALA A 82 -14.52 -1.06 15.02
C ALA A 82 -13.61 -1.41 16.21
N LYS A 83 -13.82 -0.80 17.38
CA LYS A 83 -13.13 -1.16 18.64
C LYS A 83 -13.43 -2.59 19.07
N ASP A 84 -14.59 -3.13 18.69
CA ASP A 84 -14.90 -4.55 18.84
C ASP A 84 -14.28 -5.32 17.67
N SER A 85 -13.26 -6.15 17.95
CA SER A 85 -12.46 -6.83 16.93
C SER A 85 -13.24 -7.83 16.08
N ASP A 86 -14.34 -8.36 16.60
CA ASP A 86 -15.16 -9.36 15.92
C ASP A 86 -16.35 -8.71 15.17
N SER A 87 -16.46 -7.38 15.21
CA SER A 87 -17.54 -6.64 14.56
C SER A 87 -17.35 -6.53 13.05
N THR A 88 -18.48 -6.44 12.32
CA THR A 88 -18.44 -6.10 10.89
C THR A 88 -17.82 -4.71 10.65
N ALA A 89 -17.97 -3.77 11.59
CA ALA A 89 -17.32 -2.46 11.54
C ALA A 89 -15.79 -2.56 11.59
N SER A 90 -15.22 -3.50 12.36
CA SER A 90 -13.77 -3.75 12.39
C SER A 90 -13.26 -4.33 11.07
N GLU A 91 -14.04 -5.23 10.45
CA GLU A 91 -13.74 -5.75 9.11
C GLU A 91 -13.72 -4.62 8.06
N MET A 92 -14.71 -3.72 8.12
CA MET A 92 -14.79 -2.52 7.26
C MET A 92 -13.59 -1.60 7.47
N MET A 93 -13.27 -1.27 8.74
CA MET A 93 -12.15 -0.40 9.09
C MET A 93 -10.82 -0.94 8.56
N THR A 94 -10.61 -2.26 8.69
CA THR A 94 -9.43 -2.94 8.16
C THR A 94 -9.34 -2.78 6.64
N ALA A 95 -10.43 -3.07 5.92
CA ALA A 95 -10.47 -2.94 4.47
C ALA A 95 -10.23 -1.49 4.01
N VAL A 96 -10.87 -0.50 4.65
CA VAL A 96 -10.68 0.93 4.35
C VAL A 96 -9.23 1.37 4.59
N THR A 97 -8.61 0.90 5.68
CA THR A 97 -7.22 1.25 6.01
C THR A 97 -6.25 0.69 4.98
N GLU A 98 -6.43 -0.57 4.55
CA GLU A 98 -5.62 -1.18 3.49
C GLU A 98 -5.83 -0.47 2.14
N VAL A 99 -7.07 -0.10 1.78
CA VAL A 99 -7.32 0.70 0.57
C VAL A 99 -6.55 2.02 0.60
N ARG A 100 -6.59 2.75 1.73
CA ARG A 100 -5.86 4.02 1.88
C ARG A 100 -4.36 3.84 1.72
N LYS A 101 -3.81 2.76 2.30
CA LYS A 101 -2.39 2.42 2.17
C LYS A 101 -2.02 2.10 0.72
N LYS A 102 -2.80 1.26 0.04
CA LYS A 102 -2.55 0.86 -1.35
C LYS A 102 -2.71 2.01 -2.34
N LEU A 103 -3.68 2.90 -2.12
CA LEU A 103 -3.82 4.12 -2.92
C LEU A 103 -2.65 5.09 -2.74
N LYS A 104 -1.99 5.08 -1.57
CA LYS A 104 -0.76 5.83 -1.36
C LYS A 104 0.40 5.20 -2.12
N GLU A 105 0.60 3.88 -1.99
CA GLU A 105 1.63 3.12 -2.74
C GLU A 105 1.45 3.25 -4.26
N TYR A 106 0.22 3.40 -4.75
CA TYR A 106 -0.08 3.55 -6.18
C TYR A 106 0.28 4.95 -6.75
N ARG A 107 0.32 5.98 -5.89
CA ARG A 107 0.57 7.38 -6.30
C ARG A 107 2.03 7.82 -6.13
N GLU A 108 2.82 7.04 -5.40
CA GLU A 108 4.27 7.23 -5.20
C GLU A 108 5.06 6.56 -6.34
#